data_AF-A0A3D5HI37-F1
#
_entry.id   AF-A0A3D5HI37-F1
#
_cell.length_a   1.000
_cell.length_b   1.000
_cell.length_c   1.000
_cell.angle_alpha   90.00
_cell.angle_beta   90.00
_cell.angle_gamma   90.00
#
_symmetry.space_group_name_H-M   'P 1'
#
loop_
_entity.id
_entity.type
_entity.pdbx_description
1 polymer ?
#
loop_
_entity_poly.entity_id
_entity_poly.type
_entity_poly.pdbx_seq_one_letter_code
_entity_poly.pdbx_strand_id
1 'polypeptide(L)'
;MENLFVVDKGRPACPIYLLTKQGLKDWLEDHAGKQAAWVETNHFKAGRGEILLLPDKSGGIEAVLLGQGAQVDIFTLGALSKALPTGVYRLAHELDYSDMELAAHAWMIGTYHFDTYLPQRPDFEAPQLVLPKESRLDRIQALGEAVFLVRD
;
A
#
# COMPACT_ATOMS: atom_id res chain seq x y z
N MET A 1 -10.29 -9.44 -10.87
CA MET A 1 -10.52 -8.47 -9.77
C MET A 1 -10.80 -9.15 -8.43
N GLU A 2 -11.10 -10.46 -8.43
CA GLU A 2 -11.20 -11.21 -7.18
C GLU A 2 -9.83 -11.22 -6.49
N ASN A 3 -9.82 -10.99 -5.18
CA ASN A 3 -8.66 -11.12 -4.28
C ASN A 3 -7.77 -9.87 -4.04
N LEU A 4 -8.27 -8.63 -4.14
CA LEU A 4 -7.50 -7.42 -3.75
C LEU A 4 -7.41 -7.17 -2.22
N PHE A 5 -8.27 -7.80 -1.44
CA PHE A 5 -8.43 -7.52 -0.01
C PHE A 5 -8.49 -8.80 0.83
N VAL A 6 -7.95 -8.72 2.04
CA VAL A 6 -8.04 -9.78 3.05
C VAL A 6 -8.59 -9.19 4.34
N VAL A 7 -9.64 -9.79 4.91
CA VAL A 7 -10.16 -9.35 6.22
C VAL A 7 -9.18 -9.74 7.33
N ASP A 8 -8.92 -8.81 8.25
CA ASP A 8 -7.99 -9.03 9.35
C ASP A 8 -8.45 -10.17 10.28
N LYS A 9 -7.59 -11.19 10.38
CA LYS A 9 -7.76 -12.36 11.27
C LYS A 9 -6.62 -12.46 12.30
N GLY A 10 -5.86 -11.39 12.50
CA GLY A 10 -4.69 -11.35 13.39
C GLY A 10 -3.47 -12.09 12.82
N ARG A 11 -3.43 -12.34 11.51
CA ARG A 11 -2.26 -12.96 10.87
C ARG A 11 -1.20 -11.91 10.57
N PRO A 12 0.10 -12.23 10.70
CA PRO A 12 1.17 -11.36 10.23
C PRO A 12 1.00 -11.03 8.73
N ALA A 13 1.26 -9.78 8.38
CA ALA A 13 1.29 -9.27 7.01
C ALA A 13 2.38 -8.19 6.93
N CYS A 14 2.91 -7.94 5.73
CA CYS A 14 3.99 -6.98 5.53
C CYS A 14 3.48 -5.55 5.84
N PRO A 15 4.08 -4.83 6.81
CA PRO A 15 3.62 -3.51 7.21
C PRO A 15 3.96 -2.43 6.18
N ILE A 16 3.03 -1.52 5.97
CA ILE A 16 3.16 -0.30 5.18
C ILE A 16 3.13 0.88 6.15
N TYR A 17 4.24 1.61 6.24
CA TYR A 17 4.35 2.84 7.03
C TYR A 17 4.04 4.05 6.15
N LEU A 18 3.05 4.84 6.56
CA LEU A 18 2.75 6.13 5.95
C LEU A 18 3.56 7.21 6.64
N LEU A 19 4.63 7.68 6.00
CA LEU A 19 5.59 8.58 6.64
C LEU A 19 5.50 9.98 6.06
N THR A 20 5.20 10.96 6.92
CA THR A 20 5.48 12.37 6.61
C THR A 20 6.98 12.63 6.77
N LYS A 21 7.46 13.79 6.31
CA LYS A 21 8.86 14.21 6.55
C LYS A 21 9.23 14.26 8.03
N GLN A 22 8.28 14.58 8.91
CA GLN A 22 8.50 14.55 10.36
C GLN A 22 8.44 13.11 10.88
N GLY A 23 7.41 12.35 10.50
CA GLY A 23 7.26 10.95 10.93
C GLY A 23 8.42 10.05 10.50
N LEU A 24 9.11 10.36 9.39
CA LEU A 24 10.34 9.67 9.00
C LEU A 24 11.45 9.79 10.04
N LYS A 25 11.58 10.94 10.72
CA LYS A 25 12.62 11.11 11.75
C LYS A 25 12.35 10.20 12.95
N ASP A 26 11.12 10.25 13.45
CA ASP A 26 10.69 9.44 14.59
C ASP A 26 10.81 7.94 14.25
N TRP A 27 10.39 7.56 13.03
CA TRP A 27 10.53 6.18 12.55
C TRP A 27 11.99 5.72 12.48
N LEU A 28 12.93 6.58 12.06
CA LEU A 28 14.35 6.25 12.00
C LEU A 28 14.97 6.05 13.39
N GLU A 29 14.48 6.75 14.40
CA GLU A 29 14.89 6.56 15.79
C GLU A 29 14.41 5.20 16.33
N ASP A 30 13.15 4.85 16.06
CA ASP A 30 12.55 3.58 16.47
C ASP A 30 13.13 2.37 15.71
N HIS A 31 13.61 2.57 14.47
CA HIS A 31 14.11 1.52 13.57
C HIS A 31 15.62 1.67 13.29
N ALA A 32 16.36 2.14 14.29
CA ALA A 32 17.81 2.33 14.21
C ALA A 32 18.56 1.04 13.78
N GLY A 33 19.67 1.22 13.07
CA GLY A 33 20.50 0.12 12.57
C GLY A 33 20.31 -0.14 11.08
N LYS A 34 20.06 -1.39 10.70
CA LYS A 34 20.07 -1.81 9.28
C LYS A 34 18.99 -1.10 8.45
N GLN A 35 17.80 -0.91 9.01
CA GLN A 35 16.69 -0.28 8.32
C GLN A 35 16.94 1.22 8.11
N ALA A 36 17.36 1.94 9.16
CA ALA A 36 17.79 3.33 9.03
C ALA A 36 18.93 3.51 8.01
N ALA A 37 19.96 2.66 8.04
CA ALA A 37 21.05 2.71 7.07
C ALA A 37 20.56 2.46 5.62
N TRP A 38 19.57 1.58 5.45
CA TRP A 38 18.96 1.31 4.15
C TRP A 38 18.17 2.51 3.62
N VAL A 39 17.40 3.18 4.48
CA VAL A 39 16.71 4.44 4.16
C VAL A 39 17.70 5.51 3.70
N GLU A 40 18.81 5.66 4.41
CA GLU A 40 19.86 6.62 4.06
C GLU A 40 20.54 6.29 2.72
N THR A 41 20.88 5.02 2.51
CA THR A 41 21.51 4.50 1.29
C THR A 41 20.65 4.74 0.06
N ASN A 42 19.34 4.57 0.18
CA ASN A 42 18.38 4.82 -0.90
C ASN A 42 17.94 6.29 -0.99
N HIS A 43 18.50 7.16 -0.14
CA HIS A 43 18.19 8.59 -0.08
C HIS A 43 16.69 8.88 0.08
N PHE A 44 15.93 7.99 0.73
CA PHE A 44 14.50 8.18 0.92
C PHE A 44 14.22 9.38 1.84
N LYS A 45 13.34 10.29 1.42
CA LYS A 45 13.03 11.54 2.14
C LYS A 45 11.56 11.70 2.50
N ALA A 46 10.78 10.63 2.38
CA ALA A 46 9.34 10.65 2.59
C ALA A 46 8.65 11.72 1.71
N GLY A 47 9.10 11.88 0.47
CA GLY A 47 8.42 12.68 -0.55
C GLY A 47 7.04 12.10 -0.86
N ARG A 48 6.07 12.93 -1.26
CA ARG A 48 4.71 12.45 -1.56
C ARG A 48 4.73 11.41 -2.68
N GLY A 49 4.27 10.19 -2.39
CA GLY A 49 4.25 9.06 -3.32
C GLY A 49 5.60 8.36 -3.49
N GLU A 50 6.63 8.74 -2.74
CA GLU A 50 7.91 8.04 -2.72
C GLU A 50 7.74 6.68 -2.04
N ILE A 51 8.28 5.62 -2.63
CA ILE A 51 8.13 4.25 -2.12
C ILE A 51 9.53 3.67 -1.88
N LEU A 52 9.73 3.07 -0.71
CA LEU A 52 10.92 2.28 -0.40
C LEU A 52 10.53 0.93 0.17
N LEU A 53 11.02 -0.14 -0.46
CA LEU A 53 10.91 -1.50 0.06
C LEU A 53 12.11 -1.81 0.96
N LEU A 54 11.83 -2.24 2.18
CA LEU A 54 12.85 -2.68 3.12
C LEU A 54 13.06 -4.18 2.96
N PRO A 55 14.27 -4.64 2.59
CA PRO A 55 14.54 -6.04 2.38
C PRO A 55 14.60 -6.79 3.72
N ASP A 56 14.07 -8.01 3.75
CA ASP A 56 14.33 -8.94 4.83
C ASP A 56 15.69 -9.65 4.68
N LYS A 57 16.04 -10.54 5.62
CA LYS A 57 17.31 -11.28 5.60
C LYS A 57 17.37 -12.40 4.54
N SER A 58 16.25 -12.73 3.93
CA SER A 58 16.04 -13.83 2.99
C SER A 58 15.80 -13.36 1.55
N GLY A 59 15.86 -12.05 1.29
CA GLY A 59 15.62 -11.45 -0.02
C GLY A 59 14.15 -11.14 -0.32
N GLY A 60 13.27 -11.29 0.67
CA GLY A 60 11.88 -10.81 0.64
C GLY A 60 11.73 -9.38 1.15
N ILE A 61 10.50 -8.97 1.44
CA ILE A 61 10.15 -7.62 1.88
C ILE A 61 9.75 -7.66 3.36
N GLU A 62 10.54 -7.02 4.21
CA GLU A 62 10.27 -6.87 5.64
C GLU A 62 9.19 -5.81 5.91
N ALA A 63 9.25 -4.68 5.19
CA ALA A 63 8.30 -3.58 5.32
C ALA A 63 8.32 -2.66 4.09
N VAL A 64 7.31 -1.81 3.98
CA VAL A 64 7.17 -0.81 2.92
C VAL A 64 7.07 0.57 3.57
N LEU A 65 7.84 1.53 3.08
CA LEU A 65 7.71 2.94 3.43
C LEU A 65 7.03 3.69 2.28
N LEU A 66 5.93 4.39 2.57
CA LEU A 66 5.26 5.28 1.64
C LEU A 66 5.33 6.71 2.14
N GLY A 67 6.08 7.53 1.41
CA GLY A 67 6.24 8.94 1.69
C GLY A 67 4.96 9.73 1.42
N GLN A 68 4.61 10.59 2.36
CA GLN A 68 3.41 11.44 2.34
C GLN A 68 3.75 12.91 2.05
N GLY A 69 5.01 13.31 2.18
CA GLY A 69 5.41 14.71 2.09
C GLY A 69 5.10 15.46 3.38
N ALA A 70 4.41 16.60 3.28
CA ALA A 70 4.15 17.47 4.43
C ALA A 70 2.96 16.99 5.29
N GLN A 71 1.96 16.36 4.68
CA GLN A 71 0.73 15.89 5.31
C GLN A 71 0.35 14.54 4.71
N VAL A 72 -0.42 13.74 5.45
CA VAL A 72 -0.92 12.46 4.97
C VAL A 72 -1.92 12.70 3.83
N ASP A 73 -1.69 12.03 2.71
CA ASP A 73 -2.59 11.95 1.55
C ASP A 73 -2.88 10.48 1.28
N ILE A 74 -4.03 10.02 1.75
CA ILE A 74 -4.44 8.61 1.69
C ILE A 74 -4.46 8.05 0.27
N PHE A 75 -4.70 8.91 -0.74
CA PHE A 75 -4.74 8.47 -2.13
C PHE A 75 -3.38 8.03 -2.68
N THR A 76 -2.28 8.36 -1.99
CA THR A 76 -0.94 7.84 -2.32
C THR A 76 -0.86 6.32 -2.22
N LEU A 77 -1.73 5.67 -1.44
CA LEU A 77 -1.81 4.20 -1.35
C LEU A 77 -2.13 3.54 -2.69
N GLY A 78 -2.83 4.23 -3.59
CA GLY A 78 -3.09 3.72 -4.93
C GLY A 78 -1.81 3.52 -5.76
N ALA A 79 -0.72 4.21 -5.43
CA ALA A 79 0.56 3.99 -6.10
C ALA A 79 1.19 2.64 -5.70
N LEU A 80 0.94 2.17 -4.47
CA LEU A 80 1.49 0.91 -3.98
C LEU A 80 0.95 -0.29 -4.72
N SER A 81 -0.33 -0.29 -5.09
CA SER A 81 -0.95 -1.48 -5.67
C SER A 81 -0.41 -1.84 -7.07
N LYS A 82 0.32 -0.92 -7.72
CA LYS A 82 1.11 -1.18 -8.94
C LYS A 82 2.60 -1.46 -8.69
N ALA A 83 3.15 -0.94 -7.60
CA ALA A 83 4.58 -0.98 -7.32
C ALA A 83 5.00 -2.18 -6.48
N LEU A 84 4.06 -2.75 -5.72
CA LEU A 84 4.34 -3.87 -4.83
C LEU A 84 4.27 -5.21 -5.57
N PRO A 85 5.22 -6.12 -5.29
CA PRO A 85 5.08 -7.52 -5.66
C PRO A 85 3.84 -8.16 -5.03
N THR A 86 3.46 -9.33 -5.53
CA THR A 86 2.42 -10.16 -4.91
C THR A 86 2.73 -10.42 -3.43
N GLY A 87 1.72 -10.26 -2.58
CA GLY A 87 1.86 -10.45 -1.14
C GLY A 87 0.66 -9.88 -0.38
N VAL A 88 0.68 -10.07 0.94
CA VAL A 88 -0.34 -9.53 1.84
C VAL A 88 0.29 -8.42 2.66
N TYR A 89 -0.28 -7.22 2.53
CA TYR A 89 0.21 -6.01 3.14
C TYR A 89 -0.82 -5.43 4.10
N ARG A 90 -0.37 -4.73 5.14
CA ARG A 90 -1.23 -4.02 6.09
C ARG A 90 -0.68 -2.65 6.40
N LEU A 91 -1.54 -1.69 6.72
CA LEU A 91 -1.07 -0.43 7.29
C LEU A 91 -0.46 -0.69 8.66
N ALA A 92 0.69 -0.07 8.94
CA ALA A 92 1.40 -0.21 10.21
C ALA A 92 0.70 0.51 11.37
N HIS A 93 -0.13 1.50 11.04
CA HIS A 93 -0.93 2.27 11.99
C HIS A 93 -2.41 2.09 11.68
N GLU A 94 -3.24 2.13 12.72
CA GLU A 94 -4.69 2.15 12.55
C GLU A 94 -5.13 3.50 12.01
N LEU A 95 -6.00 3.45 10.99
CA LEU A 95 -6.72 4.60 10.50
C LEU A 95 -8.13 4.59 11.09
N ASP A 96 -8.76 5.76 11.16
CA ASP A 96 -10.19 5.80 11.43
C ASP A 96 -10.98 5.10 10.31
N TYR A 97 -12.25 4.83 10.56
CA TYR A 97 -13.09 4.09 9.62
C TYR A 97 -13.19 4.77 8.24
N SER A 98 -13.34 6.10 8.21
CA SER A 98 -13.45 6.88 6.98
C SER A 98 -12.16 6.84 6.16
N ASP A 99 -11.03 7.05 6.82
CA ASP A 99 -9.72 7.03 6.20
C ASP A 99 -9.35 5.63 5.70
N MET A 100 -9.76 4.59 6.42
CA MET A 100 -9.58 3.20 5.96
C MET A 100 -10.45 2.86 4.74
N GLU A 101 -11.70 3.34 4.67
CA GLU A 101 -12.52 3.20 3.44
C GLU A 101 -11.84 3.90 2.26
N LEU A 102 -11.34 5.13 2.45
CA LEU A 102 -10.62 5.87 1.41
C LEU A 102 -9.33 5.17 0.98
N ALA A 103 -8.57 4.61 1.92
CA ALA A 103 -7.37 3.83 1.67
C ALA A 103 -7.65 2.60 0.81
N ALA A 104 -8.71 1.86 1.15
CA ALA A 104 -9.12 0.69 0.39
C ALA A 104 -9.56 1.07 -1.04
N HIS A 105 -10.33 2.14 -1.20
CA HIS A 105 -10.69 2.63 -2.54
C HIS A 105 -9.45 3.08 -3.33
N ALA A 106 -8.53 3.82 -2.72
CA ALA A 106 -7.30 4.25 -3.37
C ALA A 106 -6.49 3.03 -3.87
N TRP A 107 -6.33 2.01 -3.02
CA TRP A 107 -5.66 0.76 -3.36
C TRP A 107 -6.29 0.09 -4.59
N MET A 108 -7.61 -0.14 -4.56
CA MET A 108 -8.35 -0.78 -5.65
C MET A 108 -8.30 0.04 -6.93
N ILE A 109 -8.53 1.35 -6.86
CA ILE A 109 -8.45 2.24 -8.04
C ILE A 109 -7.04 2.28 -8.62
N GLY A 110 -6.02 2.09 -7.77
CA GLY A 110 -4.64 1.91 -8.16
C GLY A 110 -4.40 0.65 -8.99
N THR A 111 -5.17 -0.43 -8.84
CA THR A 111 -4.96 -1.65 -9.65
C THR A 111 -5.54 -1.53 -11.06
N TYR A 112 -6.28 -0.46 -11.36
CA TYR A 112 -6.89 -0.27 -12.67
C TYR A 112 -5.85 -0.18 -13.78
N HIS A 113 -6.09 -0.93 -14.85
CA HIS A 113 -5.35 -0.89 -16.09
C HIS A 113 -6.30 -1.19 -17.26
N PHE A 114 -6.20 -0.40 -18.33
CA PHE A 114 -6.96 -0.61 -19.56
C PHE A 114 -6.07 -1.28 -20.60
N ASP A 115 -6.19 -2.61 -20.72
CA ASP A 115 -5.40 -3.45 -21.63
C ASP A 115 -6.23 -4.15 -22.71
N THR A 116 -7.49 -3.76 -22.92
CA THR A 116 -8.41 -4.33 -23.91
C THR A 116 -7.81 -4.50 -25.32
N TYR A 117 -6.86 -3.64 -25.70
CA TYR A 117 -6.22 -3.64 -27.02
C TYR A 117 -4.75 -4.11 -27.01
N LEU A 118 -4.25 -4.62 -25.89
CA LEU A 118 -2.89 -5.11 -25.74
C LEU A 118 -2.85 -6.65 -25.83
N PRO A 119 -1.69 -7.25 -26.22
CA PRO A 119 -1.49 -8.68 -26.08
C PRO A 119 -1.71 -9.13 -24.63
N GLN A 120 -2.15 -10.37 -24.44
CA GLN A 120 -2.33 -10.93 -23.10
C GLN A 120 -1.06 -10.77 -22.28
N ARG A 121 -1.22 -10.19 -21.10
CA ARG A 121 -0.13 -10.06 -20.13
C ARG A 121 0.13 -11.40 -19.44
N PRO A 122 1.35 -11.62 -18.94
CA PRO A 122 1.61 -12.68 -17.98
C PRO A 122 0.65 -12.57 -16.79
N ASP A 123 0.32 -13.72 -16.19
CA ASP A 123 -0.47 -13.75 -14.96
C ASP A 123 0.18 -12.85 -13.90
N PHE A 124 -0.53 -11.78 -13.54
CA PHE A 124 -0.13 -10.85 -12.48
C PHE A 124 -1.06 -11.06 -11.30
N GLU A 125 -0.52 -11.59 -10.21
CA GLU A 125 -1.26 -11.67 -8.95
C GLU A 125 -1.09 -10.36 -8.18
N ALA A 126 -2.17 -9.60 -8.07
CA ALA A 126 -2.15 -8.29 -7.43
C ALA A 126 -1.81 -8.39 -5.93
N PRO A 127 -1.08 -7.40 -5.36
CA PRO A 127 -0.87 -7.33 -3.93
C PRO A 127 -2.21 -7.12 -3.21
N GLN A 128 -2.34 -7.74 -2.03
CA GLN A 128 -3.55 -7.68 -1.22
C GLN A 128 -3.37 -6.71 -0.05
N LEU A 129 -4.41 -5.92 0.23
CA LEU A 129 -4.46 -5.07 1.42
C LEU A 129 -5.32 -5.72 2.51
N VAL A 130 -4.78 -5.78 3.74
CA VAL A 130 -5.55 -6.21 4.91
C VAL A 130 -6.52 -5.10 5.33
N LEU A 131 -7.79 -5.45 5.46
CA LEU A 131 -8.85 -4.57 5.93
C LEU A 131 -9.28 -4.96 7.35
N PRO A 132 -9.59 -4.00 8.24
CA PRO A 132 -10.27 -4.27 9.50
C PRO A 132 -11.55 -5.09 9.33
N LYS A 133 -11.96 -5.81 10.39
CA LYS A 133 -13.15 -6.68 10.36
C LYS A 133 -14.44 -5.93 10.07
N GLU A 134 -14.48 -4.68 10.49
CA GLU A 134 -15.63 -3.77 10.37
C GLU A 134 -15.73 -3.14 8.98
N SER A 135 -14.74 -3.32 8.10
CA SER A 135 -14.76 -2.75 6.75
C SER A 135 -15.88 -3.35 5.89
N ARG A 136 -16.58 -2.46 5.15
CA ARG A 136 -17.64 -2.80 4.22
C ARG A 136 -17.08 -3.17 2.84
N LEU A 137 -16.55 -4.38 2.74
CA LEU A 137 -15.94 -4.89 1.50
C LEU A 137 -16.90 -4.83 0.30
N ASP A 138 -18.17 -5.14 0.53
CA ASP A 138 -19.25 -5.04 -0.46
C ASP A 138 -19.35 -3.64 -1.09
N ARG A 139 -19.31 -2.62 -0.23
CA ARG A 139 -19.36 -1.21 -0.65
C ARG A 139 -18.09 -0.78 -1.35
N ILE A 140 -16.92 -1.19 -0.84
CA ILE A 140 -15.61 -0.87 -1.43
C ILE A 140 -15.52 -1.42 -2.86
N GLN A 141 -15.92 -2.68 -3.05
CA GLN A 141 -15.93 -3.33 -4.35
C GLN A 141 -16.91 -2.65 -5.31
N ALA A 142 -18.16 -2.43 -4.89
CA ALA A 142 -19.17 -1.80 -5.74
C ALA A 142 -18.74 -0.41 -6.24
N LEU A 143 -18.14 0.41 -5.37
CA LEU A 143 -17.65 1.75 -5.75
C LEU A 143 -16.43 1.67 -6.66
N GLY A 144 -15.48 0.77 -6.40
CA GLY A 144 -14.32 0.58 -7.26
C GLY A 144 -14.70 0.07 -8.65
N GLU A 145 -15.62 -0.89 -8.74
CA GLU A 145 -16.15 -1.40 -10.02
C GLU A 145 -16.89 -0.31 -10.81
N ALA A 146 -17.68 0.54 -10.13
CA ALA A 146 -18.30 1.69 -10.77
C ALA A 146 -17.26 2.68 -11.35
N VAL A 147 -16.14 2.90 -10.65
CA VAL A 147 -15.04 3.72 -11.18
C VAL A 147 -14.37 3.06 -12.38
N PHE A 148 -14.23 1.73 -12.39
CA PHE A 148 -13.62 1.01 -13.52
C PHE A 148 -14.52 1.10 -14.75
N LEU A 149 -15.83 0.90 -14.59
CA LEU A 149 -16.83 1.04 -15.65
C LEU A 149 -16.80 2.43 -16.31
N VAL A 150 -16.54 3.49 -15.55
CA VAL A 150 -16.43 4.86 -16.09
C VAL A 150 -15.08 5.08 -16.81
N ARG A 151 -14.06 4.29 -16.49
CA ARG A 151 -12.71 4.41 -17.07
C ARG A 151 -12.48 3.52 -18.29
N ASP A 152 -13.24 2.44 -18.42
CA ASP A 152 -13.25 1.53 -19.58
C ASP A 152 -13.83 2.21 -20.84
#